data_AF-A0A915M3D6-F1
#
_entry.id   AF-A0A915M3D6-F1
#
_cell.length_a   1.000
_cell.length_b   1.000
_cell.length_c   1.000
_cell.angle_alpha   90.00
_cell.angle_beta   90.00
_cell.angle_gamma   90.00
#
_symmetry.space_group_name_H-M   'P 1'
#
loop_
_entity.id
_entity.type
_entity.pdbx_description
1 polymer ?
#
loop_
_entity_poly.entity_id
_entity_poly.type
_entity_poly.pdbx_seq_one_letter_code
_entity_poly.pdbx_strand_id
1 'polypeptide(L)' 'HKNYIVATCDRDLRKRIRKIPDVPILYIRDHRYIIERMPDTRAAPKK' A
#
# COMPACT_ATOMS: atom_id res chain seq x y z
N HIS A 1 -13.85 11.06 -5.11
CA HIS A 1 -13.09 9.92 -5.65
C HIS A 1 -11.63 10.36 -5.75
N LYS A 2 -10.74 9.85 -4.89
CA LYS A 2 -9.30 10.12 -4.98
C LYS A 2 -8.70 8.91 -5.72
N ASN A 3 -8.48 9.05 -7.03
CA ASN A 3 -8.16 7.91 -7.92
C ASN A 3 -6.65 7.70 -8.04
N TYR A 4 -5.97 7.53 -6.92
CA TYR A 4 -4.51 7.41 -6.93
C TYR A 4 -4.04 6.33 -5.96
N ILE A 5 -3.05 5.55 -6.41
CA ILE A 5 -2.28 4.63 -5.58
C ILE A 5 -0.89 5.24 -5.43
N VAL A 6 -0.38 5.31 -4.20
CA VAL A 6 0.97 5.84 -3.99
C VAL A 6 1.97 4.69 -3.96
N ALA A 7 2.83 4.62 -4.98
CA ALA A 7 3.93 3.68 -5.05
C ALA A 7 5.17 4.27 -4.37
N THR A 8 5.58 3.74 -3.21
CA THR A 8 6.78 4.20 -2.52
C THR A 8 7.35 3.17 -1.56
N CYS A 9 8.68 3.09 -1.48
CA CYS A 9 9.39 2.27 -0.50
C CYS A 9 9.81 3.07 0.75
N ASP A 10 9.59 4.39 0.78
CA ASP A 10 9.97 5.24 1.90
C ASP A 10 9.09 4.99 3.14
N ARG A 11 9.73 4.75 4.28
CA ARG A 11 9.02 4.33 5.51
C ARG A 11 8.20 5.46 6.13
N ASP A 12 8.73 6.69 6.14
CA ASP A 12 8.08 7.81 6.82
C ASP A 12 6.96 8.41 5.96
N LEU A 13 7.13 8.43 4.64
CA LEU A 13 6.07 8.74 3.70
C LEU A 13 4.91 7.75 3.81
N ARG A 14 5.18 6.44 3.90
CA ARG A 14 4.13 5.43 4.14
C ARG A 14 3.41 5.67 5.46
N LYS A 15 4.10 5.99 6.55
CA LYS A 15 3.45 6.35 7.84
C LYS A 15 2.53 7.57 7.68
N ARG A 16 2.94 8.59 6.93
CA ARG A 16 2.13 9.78 6.66
C ARG A 16 0.90 9.45 5.82
N ILE A 17 1.04 8.66 4.75
CA ILE A 17 -0.07 8.29 3.86
C ILE A 17 -1.06 7.36 4.56
N ARG A 18 -0.62 6.48 5.48
CA ARG A 18 -1.51 5.64 6.29
C ARG A 18 -2.49 6.44 7.16
N LYS A 19 -2.19 7.70 7.48
CA LYS A 19 -3.13 8.58 8.20
C LYS A 19 -4.29 9.05 7.32
N ILE A 20 -4.12 9.06 6.00
CA ILE A 20 -5.14 9.51 5.05
C ILE A 20 -6.04 8.30 4.73
N PRO A 21 -7.34 8.31 5.06
CA PRO A 21 -8.25 7.24 4.62
C PRO A 21 -8.37 7.23 3.09
N ASP A 22 -8.64 6.06 2.53
CA ASP A 22 -8.92 5.85 1.10
C ASP A 22 -7.74 6.01 0.12
N VAL A 23 -6.50 6.11 0.62
CA VAL A 23 -5.30 6.12 -0.24
C VAL A 23 -4.55 4.77 -0.11
N PRO A 24 -4.58 3.92 -1.14
CA PRO A 24 -3.79 2.69 -1.18
C PRO A 24 -2.30 3.00 -1.34
N ILE A 25 -1.48 2.11 -0.78
CA ILE A 25 -0.01 2.22 -0.84
C ILE A 25 0.54 0.97 -1.52
N LEU A 26 1.34 1.16 -2.57
CA LEU A 26 2.07 0.11 -3.27
C LEU A 26 3.55 0.18 -2.89
N TYR A 27 4.17 -0.95 -2.54
CA TYR A 27 5.61 -1.01 -2.31
C TYR A 27 6.18 -2.38 -2.68
N ILE A 28 7.49 -2.44 -2.88
CA ILE A 28 8.19 -3.68 -3.20
C ILE A 28 8.76 -4.28 -1.92
N ARG A 29 8.59 -5.58 -1.74
CA ARG A 29 9.27 -6.38 -0.70
C ARG A 29 9.47 -7.79 -1.24
N ASP A 30 10.66 -8.37 -1.03
CA ASP A 30 10.97 -9.74 -1.46
C ASP A 30 10.69 -9.96 -2.96
N HIS A 31 11.10 -9.01 -3.81
CA HIS A 31 10.83 -9.01 -5.26
C HIS A 31 9.33 -9.08 -5.64
N ARG A 32 8.42 -8.77 -4.72
CA ARG A 32 6.97 -8.75 -4.95
C ARG A 32 6.38 -7.38 -4.69
N TYR A 33 5.34 -7.07 -5.46
CA TYR A 33 4.50 -5.90 -5.25
C TYR A 33 3.48 -6.18 -4.14
N ILE A 34 3.44 -5.32 -3.13
CA ILE A 34 2.50 -5.39 -2.03
C ILE A 34 1.63 -4.14 -2.06
N ILE A 35 0.32 -4.34 -2.04
CA ILE A 35 -0.68 -3.28 -1.93
C ILE A 35 -1.26 -3.31 -0.51
N GLU A 36 -1.18 -2.18 0.20
CA GLU A 36 -1.84 -1.99 1.49
C GLU A 36 -3.16 -1.22 1.34
N ARG A 37 -4.10 -1.51 2.25
CA ARG A 37 -5.36 -0.76 2.43
C ARG A 37 -6.28 -0.74 1.20
N MET A 38 -6.18 -1.77 0.35
CA MET A 38 -7.15 -1.99 -0.70
C MET A 38 -8.29 -2.87 -0.14
N PRO A 39 -9.56 -2.43 -0.23
CA PRO A 39 -10.69 -3.11 0.43
C PRO A 39 -10.95 -4.54 -0.08
N ASP A 40 -10.49 -4.89 -1.29
CA ASP A 40 -10.66 -6.22 -1.89
C ASP A 40 -9.39 -7.11 -1.79
N THR A 41 -8.27 -6.58 -1.29
CA THR A 41 -7.05 -7.40 -1.17
C THR A 41 -7.13 -8.28 0.08
N ARG A 42 -7.79 -9.43 -0.08
CA ARG A 42 -7.58 -10.62 0.76
C ARG A 42 -6.07 -10.80 0.92
N ALA A 43 -5.60 -10.76 2.17
CA ALA A 43 -4.19 -10.81 2.53
C ALA A 43 -3.37 -11.77 1.65
N ALA A 44 -2.24 -11.28 1.14
CA ALA A 44 -1.33 -12.02 0.27
C ALA A 44 -1.04 -13.45 0.79
N PRO A 45 -0.83 -14.43 -0.11
CA PRO A 45 -0.62 -15.83 0.28
C PRO A 45 0.59 -15.94 1.21
N LYS A 46 0.36 -16.52 2.39
CA LYS A 46 1.42 -16.97 3.29
C LYS A 46 2.17 -18.11 2.59
N LYS A 47 3.46 -17.93 2.36
CA LYS A 47 4.40 -19.05 2.31
C LYS A 47 4.89 -19.29 3.73
#